data_AF-A0AAW6ZTA8-F1
#
_entry.id   AF-A0AAW6ZTA8-F1
#
_cell.length_a   1.000
_cell.length_b   1.000
_cell.length_c   1.000
_cell.angle_alpha   90.00
_cell.angle_beta   90.00
_cell.angle_gamma   90.00
#
_symmetry.space_group_name_H-M   'P 1'
#
loop_
_entity.id
_entity.type
_entity.pdbx_description
1 polymer ?
#
loop_
_entity_poly.entity_id
_entity_poly.type
_entity_poly.pdbx_seq_one_letter_code
_entity_poly.pdbx_strand_id
1 'polypeptide(L)'
;MFGIFKRKTKIQSIAQEVPCVLLHSFGDKDIYTPEEIDQALQKLGYDKSKDISHYQYAYGMFADEASYELLELTDELGNYGHFQREVGKMLLNTPEPIDMHIYFEISRQHQNVSLSPGHQKVSESDGV
;
A
#
# COMPACT_ATOMS: atom_id res chain seq x y z
N MET A 1 15.20 -17.06 3.85
CA MET A 1 14.39 -16.22 4.77
C MET A 1 14.27 -14.74 4.37
N PHE A 2 14.77 -14.29 3.19
CA PHE A 2 14.74 -12.87 2.78
C PHE A 2 13.45 -12.41 2.06
N GLY A 3 12.50 -13.31 1.74
CA GLY A 3 11.32 -12.98 0.92
C GLY A 3 10.19 -12.24 1.66
N ILE A 4 9.95 -12.59 2.94
CA ILE A 4 8.80 -12.09 3.71
C ILE A 4 8.99 -10.62 4.09
N PHE A 5 10.21 -10.22 4.46
CA PHE A 5 10.52 -8.83 4.81
C PHE A 5 10.34 -7.89 3.61
N LYS A 6 10.79 -8.30 2.43
CA LYS A 6 10.61 -7.51 1.20
C LYS A 6 9.14 -7.35 0.83
N ARG A 7 8.33 -8.40 1.00
CA ARG A 7 6.88 -8.36 0.77
C ARG A 7 6.20 -7.38 1.72
N LYS A 8 6.49 -7.47 3.03
CA LYS A 8 5.93 -6.56 4.03
C LYS A 8 6.24 -5.10 3.73
N THR A 9 7.49 -4.78 3.42
CA THR A 9 7.89 -3.40 3.11
C THR A 9 7.21 -2.87 1.85
N LYS A 10 7.05 -3.71 0.80
CA LYS A 10 6.30 -3.34 -0.41
C LYS A 10 4.82 -3.05 -0.10
N ILE A 11 4.14 -3.97 0.59
CA ILE A 11 2.74 -3.79 0.99
C ILE A 11 2.54 -2.53 1.84
N GLN A 12 3.48 -2.25 2.76
CA GLN A 12 3.44 -1.03 3.57
C GLN A 12 3.61 0.24 2.74
N SER A 13 4.62 0.30 1.86
CA SER A 13 4.83 1.45 0.97
C SER A 13 3.63 1.69 0.06
N ILE A 14 3.07 0.62 -0.53
CA ILE A 14 1.83 0.68 -1.32
C ILE A 14 0.68 1.25 -0.51
N ALA A 15 0.42 0.71 0.69
CA ALA A 15 -0.65 1.17 1.58
C ALA A 15 -0.49 2.62 2.05
N GLN A 16 0.73 3.15 2.05
CA GLN A 16 1.02 4.51 2.49
C GLN A 16 0.90 5.54 1.36
N GLU A 17 1.28 5.18 0.14
CA GLU A 17 1.40 6.13 -0.97
C GLU A 17 0.22 6.06 -1.95
N VAL A 18 -0.20 4.84 -2.33
CA VAL A 18 -1.18 4.63 -3.40
C VAL A 18 -2.59 5.08 -3.01
N PRO A 19 -3.12 4.82 -1.79
CA PRO A 19 -4.50 5.19 -1.43
C PRO A 19 -4.76 6.68 -1.52
N CYS A 20 -3.82 7.55 -1.17
CA CYS A 20 -4.02 9.00 -1.33
C CYS A 20 -4.14 9.41 -2.80
N VAL A 21 -3.31 8.83 -3.69
CA VAL A 21 -3.37 9.15 -5.12
C VAL A 21 -4.70 8.66 -5.72
N LEU A 22 -5.15 7.49 -5.30
CA LEU A 22 -6.45 6.93 -5.69
C LEU A 22 -7.60 7.84 -5.21
N LEU A 23 -7.64 8.17 -3.93
CA LEU A 23 -8.64 9.04 -3.33
C LEU A 23 -8.69 10.41 -4.01
N HIS A 24 -7.53 11.01 -4.28
CA HIS A 24 -7.42 12.32 -4.93
C HIS A 24 -7.81 12.28 -6.41
N SER A 25 -7.52 11.19 -7.13
CA SER A 25 -7.74 11.10 -8.58
C SER A 25 -9.13 10.59 -8.95
N PHE A 26 -9.69 9.67 -8.16
CA PHE A 26 -10.89 8.91 -8.50
C PHE A 26 -12.00 9.02 -7.42
N GLY A 27 -11.71 9.65 -6.28
CA GLY A 27 -12.67 9.84 -5.18
C GLY A 27 -12.67 8.69 -4.18
N ASP A 28 -13.57 8.77 -3.19
CA ASP A 28 -13.73 7.74 -2.17
C ASP A 28 -14.50 6.53 -2.73
N LYS A 29 -13.85 5.36 -2.74
CA LYS A 29 -14.37 4.11 -3.27
C LYS A 29 -13.89 2.93 -2.43
N ASP A 30 -14.75 1.92 -2.32
CA ASP A 30 -14.45 0.66 -1.63
C ASP A 30 -13.51 -0.26 -2.43
N ILE A 31 -13.50 -0.12 -3.77
CA ILE A 31 -12.65 -0.88 -4.69
C ILE A 31 -12.29 -0.01 -5.90
N TYR A 32 -11.15 -0.29 -6.51
CA TYR A 32 -10.64 0.41 -7.70
C TYR A 32 -10.37 -0.57 -8.84
N THR A 33 -10.56 -0.13 -10.08
CA THR A 33 -10.25 -0.99 -11.22
C THR A 33 -8.73 -1.10 -11.43
N PRO A 34 -8.25 -2.18 -12.08
CA PRO A 34 -6.83 -2.31 -12.42
C PRO A 34 -6.28 -1.10 -13.21
N GLU A 35 -7.08 -0.48 -14.08
CA GLU A 35 -6.63 0.72 -14.81
C GLU A 35 -6.45 1.94 -13.90
N GLU A 36 -7.32 2.11 -12.90
CA GLU A 36 -7.20 3.19 -11.92
C GLU A 36 -5.95 3.01 -11.04
N ILE A 37 -5.69 1.76 -10.63
CA ILE A 37 -4.50 1.38 -9.86
C ILE A 37 -3.23 1.61 -10.70
N ASP A 38 -3.24 1.25 -11.99
CA ASP A 38 -2.12 1.49 -12.89
C ASP A 38 -1.80 2.98 -13.01
N GLN A 39 -2.82 3.82 -13.14
CA GLN A 39 -2.63 5.26 -13.21
C GLN A 39 -2.08 5.84 -11.90
N ALA A 40 -2.55 5.35 -10.75
CA ALA A 40 -2.04 5.78 -9.46
C ALA A 40 -0.56 5.41 -9.27
N LEU A 41 -0.19 4.18 -9.61
CA LEU A 41 1.20 3.71 -9.56
C LEU A 41 2.11 4.46 -10.52
N GLN A 42 1.65 4.75 -11.74
CA GLN A 42 2.40 5.55 -12.71
C GLN A 42 2.64 6.98 -12.21
N LYS A 43 1.66 7.60 -11.54
CA LYS A 43 1.82 8.93 -10.92
C LYS A 43 2.87 8.96 -9.82
N LEU A 44 3.05 7.85 -9.10
CA LEU A 44 4.11 7.68 -8.10
C LEU A 44 5.48 7.33 -8.72
N GLY A 45 5.55 7.17 -10.04
CA GLY A 45 6.79 6.87 -10.76
C GLY A 45 7.16 5.39 -10.80
N TYR A 46 6.23 4.48 -10.44
CA TYR A 46 6.47 3.04 -10.55
C TYR A 46 6.38 2.58 -12.00
N ASP A 47 7.40 1.85 -12.45
CA ASP A 47 7.48 1.29 -13.79
C ASP A 47 7.11 -0.20 -13.78
N LYS A 48 6.02 -0.55 -14.47
CA LYS A 48 5.49 -1.92 -14.57
C LYS A 48 6.51 -2.91 -15.13
N SER A 49 7.42 -2.45 -15.99
CA SER A 49 8.46 -3.30 -16.59
C SER A 49 9.60 -3.63 -15.63
N LYS A 50 9.80 -2.80 -14.60
CA LYS A 50 10.89 -2.96 -13.61
C LYS A 50 10.41 -3.63 -12.33
N ASP A 51 9.18 -3.34 -11.91
CA ASP A 51 8.64 -3.78 -10.63
C ASP A 51 7.19 -4.29 -10.78
N ILE A 52 7.00 -5.30 -11.65
CA ILE A 52 5.69 -5.93 -11.87
C ILE A 52 5.03 -6.43 -10.58
N SER A 53 5.83 -6.91 -9.62
CA SER A 53 5.30 -7.36 -8.33
C SER A 53 4.65 -6.23 -7.54
N HIS A 54 5.09 -4.99 -7.71
CA HIS A 54 4.49 -3.83 -7.04
C HIS A 54 3.06 -3.59 -7.53
N TYR A 55 2.86 -3.73 -8.85
CA TYR A 55 1.54 -3.70 -9.48
C TYR A 55 0.66 -4.86 -9.01
N GLN A 56 1.20 -6.08 -8.99
CA GLN A 56 0.48 -7.27 -8.50
C GLN A 56 -0.01 -7.09 -7.06
N TYR A 57 0.85 -6.61 -6.15
CA TYR A 57 0.44 -6.33 -4.77
C TYR A 57 -0.63 -5.23 -4.69
N ALA A 58 -0.51 -4.16 -5.48
CA ALA A 58 -1.51 -3.08 -5.47
C ALA A 58 -2.87 -3.56 -5.98
N TYR A 59 -2.92 -4.36 -7.05
CA TYR A 59 -4.15 -5.01 -7.50
C TYR A 59 -4.74 -5.89 -6.40
N GLY A 60 -3.90 -6.70 -5.75
CA GLY A 60 -4.33 -7.54 -4.64
C GLY A 60 -4.92 -6.78 -3.46
N MET A 61 -4.49 -5.54 -3.24
CA MET A 61 -4.92 -4.73 -2.11
C MET A 61 -6.16 -3.88 -2.42
N PHE A 62 -6.27 -3.37 -3.64
CA PHE A 62 -7.25 -2.31 -3.97
C PHE A 62 -8.28 -2.71 -5.02
N ALA A 63 -8.06 -3.81 -5.75
CA ALA A 63 -9.02 -4.33 -6.72
C ALA A 63 -9.98 -5.34 -6.07
N ASP A 64 -11.05 -5.67 -6.79
CA ASP A 64 -11.99 -6.70 -6.39
C ASP A 64 -11.47 -8.12 -6.69
N GLU A 65 -12.14 -9.11 -6.10
CA GLU A 65 -11.81 -10.54 -6.31
C GLU A 65 -11.89 -10.93 -7.78
N ALA A 66 -12.84 -10.39 -8.55
CA ALA A 66 -12.97 -10.69 -9.98
C ALA A 66 -11.76 -10.20 -10.78
N SER A 67 -11.27 -8.98 -10.52
CA SER A 67 -10.05 -8.48 -11.14
C SER A 67 -8.82 -9.25 -10.70
N TYR A 68 -8.78 -9.67 -9.43
CA TYR A 68 -7.69 -10.48 -8.89
C TYR A 68 -7.55 -11.82 -9.62
N GLU A 69 -8.67 -12.49 -9.86
CA GLU A 69 -8.71 -13.74 -10.62
C GLU A 69 -8.41 -13.52 -12.11
N LEU A 70 -8.96 -12.46 -12.71
CA LEU A 70 -8.71 -12.13 -14.12
C LEU A 70 -7.23 -11.87 -14.42
N LEU A 71 -6.52 -11.29 -13.46
CA LEU A 71 -5.08 -11.02 -13.54
C LEU A 71 -4.21 -12.21 -13.12
N GLU A 72 -4.82 -13.37 -12.86
CA GLU A 72 -4.17 -14.62 -12.47
C GLU A 72 -3.25 -14.46 -11.24
N LEU A 73 -3.60 -13.53 -10.34
CA LEU A 73 -2.79 -13.22 -9.16
C LEU A 73 -2.80 -14.35 -8.13
N THR A 74 -3.75 -15.28 -8.24
CA THR A 74 -3.86 -16.44 -7.36
C THR A 74 -2.60 -17.30 -7.34
N ASP A 75 -1.88 -17.41 -8.45
CA ASP A 75 -0.64 -18.19 -8.51
C ASP A 75 0.53 -17.50 -7.81
N GLU A 76 0.59 -16.17 -7.86
CA GLU A 76 1.70 -15.37 -7.31
C GLU A 76 1.47 -14.97 -5.84
N LEU A 77 0.23 -14.63 -5.50
CA LEU A 77 -0.16 -14.06 -4.21
C LEU A 77 -1.01 -15.03 -3.37
N GLY A 78 -1.48 -16.13 -3.95
CA GLY A 78 -2.38 -17.08 -3.29
C GLY A 78 -3.84 -16.65 -3.39
N ASN A 79 -4.73 -17.37 -2.69
CA ASN A 79 -6.16 -17.04 -2.67
C ASN A 79 -6.41 -15.61 -2.16
N TYR A 80 -7.32 -14.88 -2.82
CA TYR A 80 -7.66 -13.49 -2.51
C TYR A 80 -7.96 -13.26 -1.00
N GLY A 81 -8.82 -14.08 -0.42
CA GLY A 81 -9.17 -13.98 1.01
C GLY A 81 -7.98 -14.27 1.94
N HIS A 82 -7.09 -15.19 1.56
CA HIS A 82 -5.86 -15.44 2.32
C HIS A 82 -4.91 -14.24 2.23
N PHE A 83 -4.71 -13.71 1.03
CA PHE A 83 -3.86 -12.54 0.79
C PHE A 83 -4.36 -11.32 1.57
N GLN A 84 -5.66 -11.04 1.56
CA GLN A 84 -6.28 -9.95 2.32
C GLN A 84 -6.00 -10.06 3.83
N ARG A 85 -6.10 -11.26 4.40
CA ARG A 85 -5.75 -11.51 5.81
C ARG A 85 -4.26 -11.35 6.08
N GLU A 86 -3.40 -11.74 5.15
CA GLU A 86 -1.96 -11.52 5.25
C GLU A 86 -1.63 -10.03 5.27
N VAL A 87 -2.27 -9.24 4.40
CA VAL A 87 -2.12 -7.77 4.41
C VAL A 87 -2.61 -7.19 5.73
N GLY A 88 -3.77 -7.64 6.23
CA GLY A 88 -4.28 -7.45 7.59
C GLY A 88 -3.21 -7.57 8.65
N LYS A 89 -2.59 -8.74 8.66
CA LYS A 89 -1.57 -9.11 9.64
C LYS A 89 -0.29 -8.29 9.47
N MET A 90 0.08 -7.94 8.25
CA MET A 90 1.32 -7.18 7.98
C MET A 90 1.19 -5.70 8.32
N LEU A 91 0.03 -5.09 8.09
CA LEU A 91 -0.20 -3.67 8.31
C LEU A 91 -0.63 -3.36 9.75
N LEU A 92 -1.53 -4.16 10.31
CA LEU A 92 -2.21 -3.86 11.58
C LEU A 92 -2.03 -4.96 12.63
N ASN A 93 -1.30 -6.05 12.31
CA ASN A 93 -1.22 -7.26 13.14
C ASN A 93 -2.61 -7.87 13.47
N THR A 94 -3.60 -7.67 12.60
CA THR A 94 -4.96 -8.25 12.72
C THR A 94 -5.15 -9.43 11.76
N PRO A 95 -5.89 -10.49 12.14
CA PRO A 95 -6.24 -11.57 11.23
C PRO A 95 -7.40 -11.23 10.28
N GLU A 96 -8.06 -10.09 10.49
CA GLU A 96 -9.20 -9.63 9.68
C GLU A 96 -8.73 -8.96 8.38
N PRO A 97 -9.53 -9.07 7.30
CA PRO A 97 -9.31 -8.27 6.09
C PRO A 97 -9.42 -6.76 6.42
N ILE A 98 -8.76 -5.95 5.61
CA ILE A 98 -8.69 -4.49 5.80
C ILE A 98 -9.59 -3.81 4.75
N ASP A 99 -10.42 -2.87 5.20
CA ASP A 99 -11.24 -2.04 4.32
C ASP A 99 -10.45 -0.85 3.72
N MET A 100 -10.91 -0.32 2.57
CA MET A 100 -10.30 0.85 1.92
C MET A 100 -10.16 2.07 2.82
N HIS A 101 -11.12 2.28 3.72
CA HIS A 101 -11.06 3.36 4.70
C HIS A 101 -9.81 3.30 5.58
N ILE A 102 -9.36 2.10 5.94
CA ILE A 102 -8.15 1.93 6.75
C ILE A 102 -6.90 2.24 5.92
N TYR A 103 -6.87 1.88 4.64
CA TYR A 103 -5.80 2.26 3.73
C TYR A 103 -5.69 3.78 3.57
N PHE A 104 -6.81 4.50 3.45
CA PHE A 104 -6.79 5.96 3.46
C PHE A 104 -6.28 6.53 4.78
N GLU A 105 -6.67 5.95 5.90
CA GLU A 105 -6.22 6.38 7.22
C GLU A 105 -4.70 6.19 7.39
N ILE A 106 -4.16 5.04 6.96
CA ILE A 106 -2.71 4.76 6.93
C ILE A 106 -1.99 5.79 6.05
N SER A 107 -2.49 6.03 4.84
CA SER A 107 -1.91 6.98 3.90
C SER A 107 -1.93 8.41 4.46
N ARG A 108 -3.02 8.82 5.10
CA ARG A 108 -3.16 10.13 5.75
C ARG A 108 -2.19 10.31 6.92
N GLN A 109 -2.04 9.29 7.76
CA GLN A 109 -1.05 9.31 8.84
C GLN A 109 0.37 9.46 8.30
N HIS A 110 0.71 8.73 7.24
CA HIS A 110 2.01 8.85 6.59
C HIS A 110 2.27 10.27 6.06
N GLN A 111 1.28 10.88 5.38
CA GLN A 111 1.42 12.27 4.92
C GLN A 111 1.57 13.27 6.06
N ASN A 112 0.83 13.10 7.16
CA ASN A 112 0.96 13.97 8.33
C ASN A 112 2.35 13.85 8.97
N VAL A 113 2.95 12.66 8.96
CA VAL A 113 4.34 12.44 9.42
C VAL A 113 5.36 13.02 8.45
N SER A 114 5.14 12.93 7.13
CA SER A 114 6.01 13.56 6.12
C SER A 114 5.91 15.09 6.09
N LEU A 115 4.78 15.66 6.52
CA LEU A 115 4.52 17.10 6.57
C LEU A 115 4.76 17.73 7.95
N SER A 116 5.29 16.99 8.94
CA SER A 116 5.76 17.59 10.18
C SER A 116 7.26 17.95 10.08
N PRO A 117 7.65 19.23 9.93
CA PRO A 117 9.01 19.64 10.20
C PRO A 117 9.19 19.67 11.71
N GLY A 118 9.58 18.53 12.31
CA GLY A 118 9.48 18.39 13.76
C GLY A 118 10.29 17.24 14.36
N HIS A 119 11.51 17.00 13.90
CA HIS A 119 12.56 16.43 14.75
C HIS A 119 13.90 17.09 14.44
N GLN A 120 13.91 18.42 14.58
CA GLN A 120 15.14 19.15 14.85
C GLN A 120 15.49 18.85 16.32
N LYS A 121 16.23 17.77 16.58
CA LYS A 121 16.87 17.61 17.88
C LYS A 121 18.07 18.56 17.89
N VAL A 122 17.78 19.83 18.16
CA VAL A 122 18.76 20.79 18.65
C VAL A 122 19.22 20.25 19.99
N SER A 123 20.49 19.90 20.09
CA SER A 123 21.22 19.85 21.35
C SER A 123 22.60 20.38 21.02
N GLU A 124 22.63 21.69 20.78
CA GLU A 124 23.83 22.50 20.89
C GLU A 124 23.95 22.94 22.35
N SER A 125 25.18 22.85 22.87
CA SER A 125 25.79 23.65 23.94
C SER A 125 25.16 23.61 25.34
N ASP A 126 25.87 23.66 26.46
CA ASP A 126 27.30 23.76 26.81
C ASP A 126 27.32 23.50 28.33
N GLY A 127 28.43 23.02 28.90
CA GLY A 127 28.49 22.93 30.36
C GLY A 127 29.73 22.31 30.98
N VAL A 128 30.87 22.97 30.79
CA VAL A 128 32.06 23.06 31.67
C VAL A 128 32.81 21.77 32.00
#